data_AF-A0A9D9V1H4-F1
#
_entry.id   AF-A0A9D9V1H4-F1
#
_cell.length_a   1.000
_cell.length_b   1.000
_cell.length_c   1.000
_cell.angle_alpha   90.00
_cell.angle_beta   90.00
_cell.angle_gamma   90.00
#
_symmetry.space_group_name_H-M   'P 1'
#
loop_
_entity.id
_entity.type
_entity.pdbx_description
1 polymer ?
#
loop_
_entity_poly.entity_id
_entity_poly.type
_entity_poly.pdbx_seq_one_letter_code
_entity_poly.pdbx_strand_id
1 'polypeptide(L)' 'MEDLGEGEDERILEVEDYVDNLGIESTLEQELSDTLGALAKLEKGTYGICEESGKEIAVERLKAYPAARTAI' A
#
# COMPACT_ATOMS: atom_id res chain seq x y z
N MET A 1 25.92 -22.47 9.75
CA MET A 1 24.69 -22.83 10.47
C MET A 1 24.41 -21.63 11.32
N GLU A 2 23.35 -20.90 11.01
CA GLU A 2 22.92 -19.75 11.79
C GLU A 2 22.64 -20.28 13.20
N ASP A 3 23.43 -19.81 14.16
CA ASP A 3 23.30 -20.17 15.57
C ASP A 3 22.05 -19.45 16.08
N LEU A 4 20.90 -20.07 15.85
CA LEU A 4 19.63 -19.64 16.42
C LEU A 4 19.72 -19.93 17.91
N GLY A 5 20.11 -18.91 18.68
CA GLY A 5 20.12 -19.01 20.12
C GLY A 5 18.72 -19.39 20.61
N GLU A 6 18.68 -20.42 21.45
CA GLU A 6 17.44 -20.98 22.01
C GLU A 6 16.95 -20.17 23.23
N GLY A 7 17.30 -18.88 23.30
CA GLY A 7 16.92 -17.98 24.39
C GLY A 7 15.46 -17.53 24.32
N GLU A 8 14.82 -17.32 25.46
CA GLU A 8 13.46 -16.74 25.52
C GLU A 8 13.41 -15.33 24.92
N ASP A 9 14.44 -14.52 25.18
CA ASP A 9 14.55 -13.16 24.67
C ASP A 9 14.69 -13.09 23.14
N GLU A 10 15.47 -14.00 22.52
CA GLU A 10 15.63 -14.06 21.06
C GLU A 10 14.33 -14.46 20.35
N ARG A 11 13.54 -15.38 20.94
CA ARG A 11 12.21 -15.73 20.41
C ARG A 11 11.22 -14.57 20.49
N ILE A 12 11.34 -13.70 21.51
CA ILE A 12 10.50 -12.50 21.61
C ILE A 12 10.84 -11.54 20.49
N LEU A 13 12.13 -11.29 20.24
CA LEU A 13 12.59 -10.42 19.14
C LEU A 13 12.14 -10.95 17.77
N GLU A 14 12.23 -12.27 17.53
CA GLU A 14 11.76 -12.87 16.27
C GLU A 14 10.26 -12.65 16.04
N VAL A 15 9.45 -12.77 17.10
CA VAL A 15 8.00 -12.52 17.02
C VAL A 15 7.71 -11.04 16.77
N GLU A 16 8.44 -10.12 17.40
CA GLU A 16 8.32 -8.68 17.18
C GLU A 16 8.64 -8.32 15.72
N ASP A 17 9.79 -8.78 15.21
CA ASP A 17 10.20 -8.56 13.82
C ASP A 17 9.17 -9.12 12.82
N TYR A 18 8.60 -10.29 13.11
CA TYR A 18 7.57 -10.88 12.28
C TYR A 18 6.29 -10.02 12.24
N VAL A 19 5.85 -9.49 13.37
CA VAL A 19 4.68 -8.61 13.46
C VAL A 19 4.90 -7.31 12.69
N ASP A 20 6.09 -6.72 12.78
CA ASP A 20 6.45 -5.52 12.02
C ASP A 20 6.43 -5.79 10.51
N ASN A 21 7.01 -6.93 10.09
CA ASN A 21 7.01 -7.35 8.69
C ASN A 21 5.59 -7.55 8.14
N LEU A 22 4.68 -8.13 8.93
CA LEU A 22 3.27 -8.27 8.53
C LEU A 22 2.59 -6.92 8.28
N GLY A 23 2.88 -5.91 9.10
CA GLY A 23 2.36 -4.56 8.92
C GLY A 23 2.87 -3.91 7.62
N ILE A 24 4.16 -4.11 7.31
CA ILE A 24 4.79 -3.64 6.08
C ILE A 24 4.18 -4.36 4.87
N GLU A 25 4.06 -5.68 4.91
CA GLU A 25 3.46 -6.50 3.85
C GLU A 25 2.04 -6.02 3.52
N SER A 26 1.18 -5.90 4.54
CA SER A 26 -0.20 -5.43 4.35
C SER A 26 -0.28 -4.04 3.72
N THR A 27 0.63 -3.14 4.08
CA THR A 27 0.70 -1.79 3.49
C THR A 27 1.09 -1.86 2.01
N LEU A 28 2.11 -2.65 1.68
CA LEU A 28 2.60 -2.81 0.31
C LEU A 28 1.55 -3.47 -0.60
N GLU A 29 0.81 -4.46 -0.09
CA GLU A 29 -0.31 -5.07 -0.82
C GLU A 29 -1.39 -4.04 -1.17
N GLN A 30 -1.73 -3.15 -0.23
CA GLN A 30 -2.72 -2.10 -0.47
C GLN A 30 -2.23 -1.09 -1.51
N GLU A 31 -0.98 -0.64 -1.43
CA GLU A 31 -0.37 0.27 -2.41
C GLU A 31 -0.31 -0.34 -3.82
N LEU A 32 0.04 -1.64 -3.90
CA LEU A 32 0.04 -2.38 -5.15
C LEU A 32 -1.37 -2.46 -5.74
N SER A 33 -2.37 -2.78 -4.91
CA SER A 33 -3.78 -2.84 -5.31
C SER A 33 -4.26 -1.48 -5.84
N ASP A 34 -3.95 -0.39 -5.15
CA ASP A 34 -4.31 0.96 -5.57
C ASP A 34 -3.64 1.33 -6.91
N THR A 35 -2.37 0.96 -7.09
CA THR A 35 -1.61 1.21 -8.33
C THR A 35 -2.17 0.43 -9.51
N LEU A 36 -2.47 -0.86 -9.32
CA LEU A 36 -3.13 -1.69 -10.33
C LEU A 36 -4.52 -1.16 -10.67
N GLY A 37 -5.28 -0.70 -9.67
CA GLY A 37 -6.57 -0.05 -9.86
C GLY A 37 -6.46 1.22 -10.70
N ALA A 38 -5.46 2.05 -10.45
CA ALA A 38 -5.17 3.25 -11.25
C ALA A 38 -4.82 2.93 -12.70
N LEU A 39 -3.98 1.93 -12.95
CA LEU A 39 -3.66 1.44 -14.29
C LEU A 39 -4.91 0.94 -15.04
N ALA A 40 -5.74 0.14 -14.38
CA ALA A 40 -6.99 -0.34 -14.97
C ALA A 40 -7.97 0.81 -15.32
N LYS A 41 -7.98 1.89 -14.53
CA LYS A 41 -8.78 3.09 -14.84
C LYS A 41 -8.20 3.87 -16.02
N LEU A 42 -6.88 3.90 -16.20
CA LEU A 42 -6.25 4.50 -17.37
C LEU A 42 -6.70 3.79 -18.64
N GLU A 43 -6.68 2.46 -18.64
CA GLU A 43 -7.16 1.64 -19.77
C GLU A 43 -8.65 1.86 -20.07
N LYS A 44 -9.47 2.04 -19.03
CA LYS A 44 -10.91 2.31 -19.15
C LYS A 44 -11.26 3.76 -19.46
N GLY A 45 -10.28 4.67 -19.44
CA GLY A 45 -10.51 6.11 -19.62
C GLY A 45 -11.22 6.80 -18.44
N THR A 46 -11.22 6.19 -17.25
CA THR A 46 -11.85 6.74 -16.03
C THR A 46 -10.83 7.18 -14.98
N TYR A 47 -9.55 7.24 -15.36
CA TYR A 47 -8.49 7.71 -14.47
C TYR A 47 -8.68 9.17 -14.08
N GLY A 48 -8.38 9.48 -12.82
CA GLY A 48 -8.55 10.83 -12.28
C GLY A 48 -9.98 11.19 -11.90
N ILE A 49 -10.92 10.24 -11.87
CA ILE A 49 -12.27 10.46 -11.33
C ILE A 49 -12.37 9.92 -9.91
N CYS A 50 -12.85 10.77 -9.00
CA CYS A 50 -13.08 10.45 -7.59
C CYS A 50 -14.15 9.36 -7.46
N GLU A 51 -13.83 8.28 -6.75
CA GLU A 51 -14.73 7.15 -6.56
C GLU A 51 -15.95 7.48 -5.67
N GLU A 52 -15.84 8.46 -4.77
CA GLU A 52 -16.92 8.82 -3.85
C GLU A 52 -17.86 9.88 -4.44
N SER A 53 -17.30 10.92 -5.05
CA SER A 53 -18.06 12.08 -5.52
C SER A 53 -18.29 12.11 -7.02
N GLY A 54 -17.58 11.29 -7.80
CA GLY A 54 -17.61 11.30 -9.27
C GLY A 54 -16.97 12.53 -9.92
N LYS A 55 -16.37 13.43 -9.13
CA LYS A 55 -15.68 14.63 -9.63
C LYS A 55 -14.25 14.32 -10.06
N GLU A 56 -13.66 15.19 -10.87
CA GLU A 56 -12.24 15.09 -11.22
C GLU A 56 -11.34 15.30 -9.98
N ILE A 57 -10.29 14.50 -9.89
CA ILE A 57 -9.23 14.62 -8.90
C ILE A 57 -8.24 15.65 -9.44
N ALA A 58 -7.85 16.61 -8.60
CA ALA A 58 -6.91 17.65 -8.98
C ALA A 58 -5.62 17.06 -9.55
N VAL A 59 -5.17 17.58 -10.69
CA VAL A 59 -3.96 17.10 -11.38
C VAL A 59 -2.74 17.13 -10.47
N GLU A 60 -2.58 18.16 -9.64
CA GLU A 60 -1.47 18.25 -8.69
C GLU A 60 -1.50 17.13 -7.63
N ARG A 61 -2.70 16.66 -7.24
CA ARG A 61 -2.84 15.49 -6.36
C ARG A 61 -2.45 14.20 -7.08
N LEU A 62 -2.86 14.01 -8.33
CA LEU A 62 -2.47 12.84 -9.13
C LEU A 62 -0.97 12.84 -9.46
N LYS A 63 -0.34 14.00 -9.62
CA LYS A 63 1.13 14.11 -9.77
C LYS A 63 1.86 13.70 -8.49
N ALA A 64 1.33 14.08 -7.32
CA ALA A 64 1.92 13.73 -6.03
C ALA A 64 1.65 12.25 -5.66
N TYR A 65 0.44 11.77 -5.92
CA TYR A 65 0.01 10.40 -5.66
C TYR A 65 -0.84 9.88 -6.83
N PRO A 66 -0.24 9.21 -7.82
CA PRO A 66 -0.93 8.75 -9.03
C PRO A 66 -2.03 7.72 -8.77
N ALA A 67 -1.96 7.00 -7.65
CA ALA A 67 -2.96 6.01 -7.28
C ALA A 67 -4.13 6.60 -6.46
N ALA A 68 -4.24 7.92 -6.34
CA ALA A 68 -5.32 8.57 -5.60
C ALA A 68 -6.72 8.14 -6.12
N ARG A 69 -7.55 7.62 -5.22
CA ARG A 69 -8.92 7.16 -5.51
C ARG A 69 -9.98 8.24 -5.29
N THR A 70 -9.68 9.23 -4.46
CA THR A 70 -10.62 10.29 -4.05
C THR A 70 -10.04 11.69 -4.22
N ALA A 71 -10.93 12.64 -4.51
CA ALA A 71 -10.65 14.07 -4.43
C ALA A 71 -10.64 14.54 -2.96
N ILE A 72 -10.00 15.69 -2.70
CA ILE A 72 -10.01 16.36 -1.39
C ILE A 72 -11.22 17.28 -1.31
#